data_AF-A0A8S3U2D9-F1
#
_entry.id   AF-A0A8S3U2D9-F1
#
_cell.length_a   1.000
_cell.length_b   1.000
_cell.length_c   1.000
_cell.angle_alpha   90.00
_cell.angle_beta   90.00
_cell.angle_gamma   90.00
#
_symmetry.space_group_name_H-M   'P 1'
#
loop_
_entity.id
_entity.type
_entity.pdbx_description
1 polymer ?
#
loop_
_entity_poly.entity_id
_entity_poly.type
_entity_poly.pdbx_seq_one_letter_code
_entity_poly.pdbx_strand_id
1 'polypeptide(L)'
;MTHCTQEESLVINGFNSVHLSRAKSKKSNKISGGISVFVKSNLKAGVKFLEHKTNDYIWLKLCSTFFSTTEDIYLCFIYNPPSNSSYTQSLDEEIFDLLETDIEKYSKSGSIILAGDLNSRTGTKQPDFIEGDNRNGVNQIFNNFDPDINVPVRYSMDETISSRGKFLNDICIETGLRILNGRTTGDSIGQLTCYTPNGCSVVDYFIVSENLLSKVCFFKVHNLLGDLSDHCQISVLLNIHCKIKGDTCQTQMSLKSYKWNENSTELFQEALSSGSMQQKI
;
A
#
# COMPACT_ATOMS: atom_id res chain seq x y z
N MET A 1 15.66 2.80 5.98
CA MET A 1 16.54 2.11 5.02
C MET A 1 15.65 1.64 3.87
N THR A 2 15.67 2.35 2.74
CA THR A 2 14.76 2.12 1.59
C THR A 2 15.37 1.21 0.51
N HIS A 3 16.61 0.77 0.71
CA HIS A 3 17.35 -0.10 -0.20
C HIS A 3 17.92 -1.26 0.59
N CYS A 4 17.31 -2.44 0.47
CA CYS A 4 17.89 -3.69 0.96
C CYS A 4 18.32 -4.56 -0.21
N THR A 5 19.48 -5.20 -0.06
CA THR A 5 19.98 -6.17 -1.03
C THR A 5 19.31 -7.54 -0.80
N GLN A 6 19.45 -8.48 -1.74
CA GLN A 6 18.99 -9.87 -1.51
C GLN A 6 19.71 -10.57 -0.34
N GLU A 7 20.84 -10.03 0.12
CA GLU A 7 21.66 -10.60 1.20
C GLU A 7 21.29 -10.03 2.58
N GLU A 8 20.52 -8.94 2.64
CA GLU A 8 20.07 -8.32 3.89
C GLU A 8 18.70 -8.87 4.31
N SER A 9 18.67 -9.64 5.41
CA SER A 9 17.40 -10.09 5.99
C SER A 9 16.81 -9.01 6.92
N LEU A 10 15.76 -8.35 6.47
CA LEU A 10 14.97 -7.45 7.30
C LEU A 10 14.07 -8.28 8.22
N VAL A 11 14.54 -8.53 9.45
CA VAL A 11 13.78 -9.28 10.46
C VAL A 11 13.23 -8.33 11.51
N ILE A 12 11.90 -8.35 11.71
CA ILE A 12 11.23 -7.62 12.78
C ILE A 12 10.64 -8.64 13.76
N ASN A 13 11.05 -8.56 15.02
CA ASN A 13 10.56 -9.47 16.07
C ASN A 13 9.02 -9.43 16.16
N GLY A 14 8.40 -10.62 16.16
CA GLY A 14 6.95 -10.77 16.20
C GLY A 14 6.25 -10.62 14.84
N PHE A 15 7.00 -10.59 13.73
CA PHE A 15 6.48 -10.56 12.38
C PHE A 15 7.08 -11.68 11.52
N ASN A 16 6.27 -12.15 10.58
CA ASN A 16 6.69 -12.96 9.45
C ASN A 16 6.77 -12.05 8.23
N SER A 17 7.80 -12.19 7.41
CA SER A 17 7.99 -11.30 6.25
C SER A 17 8.24 -12.05 4.95
N VAL A 18 7.90 -11.38 3.85
CA VAL A 18 8.35 -11.73 2.50
C VAL A 18 8.95 -10.48 1.86
N HIS A 19 10.08 -10.66 1.19
CA HIS A 19 10.83 -9.61 0.54
C HIS A 19 11.03 -9.98 -0.93
N LEU A 20 10.60 -9.10 -1.83
CA LEU A 20 10.93 -9.17 -3.25
C LEU A 20 11.90 -8.04 -3.55
N SER A 21 13.09 -8.37 -4.02
CA SER A 21 14.12 -7.39 -4.39
C SER A 21 14.44 -7.53 -5.86
N ARG A 22 14.38 -6.41 -6.59
CA ARG A 22 14.76 -6.39 -8.01
C ARG A 22 16.25 -6.69 -8.17
N ALA A 23 16.60 -7.33 -9.27
CA ALA A 23 18.00 -7.53 -9.65
C ALA A 23 18.69 -6.17 -9.87
N LYS A 24 19.99 -6.11 -9.55
CA LYS A 24 20.79 -4.91 -9.78
C LYS A 24 20.87 -4.61 -11.27
N SER A 25 20.49 -3.39 -11.67
CA SER A 25 20.67 -2.94 -13.05
C SER A 25 22.15 -2.82 -13.39
N LYS A 26 22.55 -3.32 -14.58
CA LYS A 26 23.93 -3.18 -15.09
C LYS A 26 24.35 -1.71 -15.27
N LYS A 27 23.39 -0.79 -15.38
CA LYS A 27 23.62 0.65 -15.58
C LYS A 27 23.67 1.47 -14.28
N SER A 28 23.36 0.86 -13.14
CA SER A 28 23.28 1.57 -11.84
C SER A 28 24.21 0.94 -10.81
N ASN A 29 24.92 1.79 -10.07
CA ASN A 29 25.72 1.35 -8.93
C ASN A 29 24.85 0.97 -7.72
N LYS A 30 23.57 1.36 -7.68
CA LYS A 30 22.60 1.09 -6.62
C LYS A 30 21.53 0.09 -7.04
N ILE A 31 21.09 -0.74 -6.10
CA ILE A 31 19.89 -1.58 -6.25
C ILE A 31 18.67 -0.69 -6.01
N SER A 32 17.64 -0.84 -6.84
CA SER A 32 16.44 0.01 -6.81
C SER A 32 15.17 -0.83 -6.91
N GLY A 33 14.16 -0.45 -6.15
CA GLY A 33 12.87 -1.14 -6.11
C GLY A 33 12.89 -2.41 -5.26
N GLY A 34 11.72 -3.02 -5.17
CA GLY A 34 11.44 -4.13 -4.27
C GLY A 34 10.40 -3.77 -3.23
N ILE A 35 9.79 -4.80 -2.65
CA ILE A 35 8.68 -4.70 -1.69
C ILE A 35 8.95 -5.65 -0.54
N SER A 36 8.67 -5.17 0.67
CA SER A 36 8.70 -5.99 1.88
C SER A 36 7.35 -5.95 2.57
N VAL A 37 6.78 -7.12 2.84
CA VAL A 37 5.50 -7.25 3.52
C VAL A 37 5.72 -7.96 4.85
N PHE A 38 5.24 -7.38 5.93
CA PHE A 38 5.33 -7.92 7.28
C PHE A 38 3.95 -8.23 7.83
N VAL A 39 3.77 -9.46 8.34
CA VAL A 39 2.53 -9.97 8.93
C VAL A 39 2.81 -10.34 10.37
N LYS A 40 2.06 -9.77 11.31
CA LYS A 40 2.21 -10.09 12.74
C LYS A 40 2.05 -11.59 12.96
N SER A 41 2.93 -12.20 13.78
CA SER A 41 3.00 -13.65 13.91
C SER A 41 1.70 -14.32 14.34
N ASN A 42 0.91 -13.65 15.18
CA ASN A 42 -0.39 -14.15 15.63
C ASN A 42 -1.48 -14.11 14.54
N LEU A 43 -1.26 -13.41 13.42
CA LEU A 43 -2.13 -13.39 12.24
C LEU A 43 -1.69 -14.37 11.17
N LYS A 44 -0.45 -14.87 11.21
CA LYS A 44 0.16 -15.64 10.12
C LYS A 44 -0.65 -16.88 9.72
N ALA A 45 -1.35 -17.51 10.66
CA ALA A 45 -2.20 -18.67 10.41
C ALA A 45 -3.39 -18.37 9.47
N GLY A 46 -3.87 -17.13 9.47
CA GLY A 46 -4.91 -16.66 8.56
C GLY A 46 -4.41 -16.12 7.22
N VAL A 47 -3.09 -16.00 7.03
CA VAL A 47 -2.50 -15.31 5.88
C VAL A 47 -1.64 -16.25 5.05
N LYS A 48 -1.99 -16.40 3.77
CA LYS A 48 -1.21 -17.15 2.80
C LYS A 48 -0.58 -16.20 1.78
N PHE A 49 0.75 -16.22 1.65
CA PHE A 49 1.43 -15.55 0.54
C PHE A 49 1.17 -16.33 -0.76
N LEU A 50 0.84 -15.62 -1.83
CA LEU A 50 0.59 -16.22 -3.13
C LEU A 50 1.85 -16.14 -4.01
N GLU A 51 1.88 -16.96 -5.05
CA GLU A 51 2.95 -16.90 -6.06
C GLU A 51 2.92 -15.55 -6.78
N HIS A 52 4.09 -14.98 -7.01
CA HIS A 52 4.28 -13.67 -7.63
C HIS A 52 4.94 -13.85 -9.00
N LYS A 53 4.44 -13.10 -9.99
CA LYS A 53 5.00 -13.09 -11.36
C LYS A 53 6.08 -12.03 -11.55
N THR A 54 6.09 -11.01 -10.69
CA THR A 54 7.01 -9.87 -10.72
C THR A 54 7.51 -9.54 -9.31
N ASN A 55 8.54 -8.71 -9.22
CA ASN A 55 9.07 -8.14 -7.98
C ASN A 55 8.37 -6.83 -7.55
N ASP A 56 7.32 -6.43 -8.28
CA ASP A 56 6.66 -5.13 -8.16
C ASP A 56 5.32 -5.17 -7.43
N TYR A 57 4.84 -6.36 -7.09
CA TYR A 57 3.72 -6.51 -6.18
C TYR A 57 3.73 -7.88 -5.48
N ILE A 58 3.12 -7.95 -4.30
CA ILE A 58 2.95 -9.17 -3.50
C ILE A 58 1.49 -9.35 -3.18
N TRP A 59 0.93 -10.50 -3.58
CA TRP A 59 -0.41 -10.91 -3.18
C TRP A 59 -0.40 -11.77 -1.91
N LEU A 60 -1.33 -11.46 -1.03
CA LEU A 60 -1.72 -12.27 0.12
C LEU A 60 -3.17 -12.69 -0.02
N LYS A 61 -3.48 -13.89 0.45
CA LYS A 61 -4.84 -14.33 0.73
C LYS A 61 -5.07 -14.30 2.25
N LEU A 62 -6.06 -13.55 2.68
CA LEU A 62 -6.62 -13.54 4.02
C LEU A 62 -7.77 -14.55 4.07
N CYS A 63 -7.61 -15.62 4.83
CA CYS A 63 -8.57 -16.72 4.91
C CYS A 63 -9.83 -16.30 5.67
N SER A 64 -10.98 -16.35 5.00
CA SER A 64 -12.32 -16.07 5.53
C SER A 64 -12.63 -16.80 6.83
N THR A 65 -12.25 -18.07 6.92
CA THR A 65 -12.49 -18.88 8.12
C THR A 65 -11.70 -18.39 9.33
N PHE A 66 -10.55 -17.74 9.14
CA PHE A 66 -9.74 -17.14 10.21
C PHE A 66 -10.22 -15.73 10.55
N PHE A 67 -10.55 -14.94 9.53
CA PHE A 67 -10.97 -13.54 9.64
C PHE A 67 -12.49 -13.34 9.72
N SER A 68 -13.26 -14.42 9.85
CA SER A 68 -14.73 -14.38 9.98
C SER A 68 -15.41 -13.47 8.94
N THR A 69 -14.88 -13.43 7.72
CA THR A 69 -15.47 -12.73 6.58
C THR A 69 -16.34 -13.68 5.76
N THR A 70 -17.21 -13.14 4.92
CA THR A 70 -18.10 -13.93 4.05
C THR A 70 -17.35 -14.68 2.96
N GLU A 71 -16.25 -14.09 2.48
CA GLU A 71 -15.37 -14.63 1.46
C GLU A 71 -13.92 -14.29 1.81
N ASP A 72 -12.98 -14.94 1.13
CA ASP A 72 -11.56 -14.64 1.32
C ASP A 72 -11.26 -13.22 0.83
N ILE A 73 -10.25 -12.58 1.41
CA ILE A 73 -9.79 -11.26 0.94
C ILE A 73 -8.40 -11.43 0.32
N TYR A 74 -8.26 -10.96 -0.91
CA TYR A 74 -7.01 -10.93 -1.66
C TYR A 74 -6.40 -9.54 -1.54
N LEU A 75 -5.28 -9.43 -0.84
CA LEU A 75 -4.59 -8.17 -0.56
C LEU A 75 -3.30 -8.10 -1.37
N CYS A 76 -3.19 -7.09 -2.24
CA CYS A 76 -2.02 -6.83 -3.07
C CYS A 76 -1.27 -5.60 -2.56
N PHE A 77 0.01 -5.76 -2.23
CA PHE A 77 0.92 -4.65 -1.97
C PHE A 77 1.71 -4.33 -3.23
N ILE A 78 1.66 -3.09 -3.72
CA ILE A 78 2.14 -2.71 -5.05
C ILE A 78 3.18 -1.58 -4.96
N TYR A 79 4.20 -1.68 -5.80
CA TYR A 79 5.11 -0.59 -6.14
C TYR A 79 5.25 -0.52 -7.67
N ASN A 80 4.43 0.31 -8.30
CA ASN A 80 4.51 0.59 -9.73
C ASN A 80 5.52 1.75 -9.92
N PRO A 81 6.74 1.51 -10.40
CA PRO A 81 7.78 2.52 -10.50
C PRO A 81 7.41 3.63 -11.51
N PRO A 82 8.02 4.82 -11.44
CA PRO A 82 7.73 5.93 -12.34
C PRO A 82 7.78 5.54 -13.82
N SER A 83 6.81 5.99 -14.62
CA SER A 83 6.66 5.60 -16.04
C SER A 83 7.86 5.91 -16.92
N ASN A 84 8.58 6.97 -16.60
CA ASN A 84 9.79 7.41 -17.30
C ASN A 84 11.07 6.73 -16.78
N SER A 85 10.98 5.82 -15.80
CA SER A 85 12.15 5.09 -15.32
C SER A 85 12.65 4.12 -16.38
N SER A 86 13.97 3.96 -16.47
CA SER A 86 14.60 2.99 -17.37
C SER A 86 14.14 1.55 -17.11
N TYR A 87 13.72 1.26 -15.87
CA TYR A 87 13.17 -0.04 -15.49
C TYR A 87 11.83 -0.26 -16.19
N THR A 88 10.88 0.67 -16.04
CA THR A 88 9.55 0.56 -16.67
C THR A 88 9.68 0.43 -18.19
N GLN A 89 10.52 1.24 -18.82
CA GLN A 89 10.73 1.21 -20.27
C GLN A 89 11.38 -0.09 -20.77
N SER A 90 11.95 -0.90 -19.88
CA SER A 90 12.56 -2.18 -20.21
C SER A 90 11.68 -3.39 -19.93
N LEU A 91 10.49 -3.19 -19.38
CA LEU A 91 9.55 -4.28 -19.13
C LEU A 91 8.93 -4.74 -20.45
N ASP A 92 8.82 -6.06 -20.61
CA ASP A 92 8.12 -6.67 -21.76
C ASP A 92 6.60 -6.51 -21.64
N GLU A 93 6.08 -6.37 -20.42
CA GLU A 93 4.66 -6.24 -20.09
C GLU A 93 4.48 -5.17 -19.01
N GLU A 94 3.44 -4.33 -19.10
CA GLU A 94 3.21 -3.31 -18.08
C GLU A 94 2.70 -3.94 -16.78
N ILE A 95 3.13 -3.39 -15.64
CA ILE A 95 2.70 -3.88 -14.30
C ILE A 95 1.19 -3.81 -14.14
N PHE A 96 0.54 -2.85 -14.79
CA PHE A 96 -0.90 -2.69 -14.73
C PHE A 96 -1.65 -3.82 -15.47
N ASP A 97 -1.15 -4.27 -16.63
CA ASP A 97 -1.74 -5.39 -17.38
C ASP A 97 -1.67 -6.71 -16.58
N LEU A 98 -0.51 -6.94 -15.94
CA LEU A 98 -0.29 -8.06 -15.03
C LEU A 98 -1.24 -8.00 -13.82
N LEU A 99 -1.40 -6.81 -13.25
CA LEU A 99 -2.27 -6.57 -12.10
C LEU A 99 -3.74 -6.80 -12.45
N GLU A 100 -4.20 -6.31 -13.60
CA GLU A 100 -5.56 -6.49 -14.09
C GLU A 100 -5.91 -7.97 -14.27
N THR A 101 -5.00 -8.74 -14.89
CA THR A 101 -5.14 -10.21 -15.02
C THR A 101 -5.26 -10.89 -13.65
N ASP A 102 -4.48 -10.46 -12.67
CA ASP A 102 -4.53 -11.02 -11.32
C ASP A 102 -5.82 -10.58 -10.58
N ILE A 103 -6.29 -9.35 -10.79
CA ILE A 103 -7.57 -8.85 -10.26
C ILE A 103 -8.73 -9.69 -10.81
N GLU A 104 -8.79 -9.91 -12.12
CA GLU A 104 -9.84 -10.72 -12.77
C GLU A 104 -9.85 -12.17 -12.25
N LYS A 105 -8.67 -12.72 -11.97
CA LYS A 105 -8.53 -14.06 -11.39
C LYS A 105 -9.05 -14.11 -9.96
N TYR A 106 -8.64 -13.17 -9.11
CA TYR A 106 -8.92 -13.24 -7.67
C TYR A 106 -10.32 -12.75 -7.31
N SER A 107 -10.90 -11.82 -8.08
CA SER A 107 -12.28 -11.34 -7.88
C SER A 107 -13.32 -12.45 -7.99
N LYS A 108 -13.01 -13.51 -8.76
CA LYS A 108 -13.85 -14.72 -8.87
C LYS A 108 -13.90 -15.55 -7.58
N SER A 109 -12.97 -15.34 -6.65
CA SER A 109 -12.79 -16.16 -5.44
C SER A 109 -12.89 -15.38 -4.12
N GLY A 110 -12.97 -14.05 -4.17
CA GLY A 110 -13.06 -13.23 -2.98
C GLY A 110 -12.91 -11.74 -3.26
N SER A 111 -13.03 -10.94 -2.20
CA SER A 111 -12.88 -9.49 -2.30
C SER A 111 -11.41 -9.10 -2.47
N ILE A 112 -11.15 -7.93 -3.08
CA ILE A 112 -9.81 -7.44 -3.35
C ILE A 112 -9.51 -6.19 -2.52
N ILE A 113 -8.26 -6.07 -2.08
CA ILE A 113 -7.66 -4.84 -1.57
C ILE A 113 -6.34 -4.63 -2.30
N LEU A 114 -6.14 -3.44 -2.86
CA LEU A 114 -4.87 -2.99 -3.42
C LEU A 114 -4.30 -1.90 -2.51
N ALA A 115 -3.00 -1.93 -2.26
CA ALA A 115 -2.32 -1.00 -1.38
C ALA A 115 -0.90 -0.68 -1.87
N GLY A 116 -0.53 0.60 -1.92
CA GLY A 116 0.85 1.02 -2.16
C GLY A 116 1.00 2.13 -3.18
N ASP A 117 2.24 2.35 -3.62
CA ASP A 117 2.61 3.40 -4.57
C ASP A 117 2.34 2.93 -6.00
N LEU A 118 1.33 3.53 -6.62
CA LEU A 118 0.93 3.23 -7.99
C LEU A 118 1.57 4.19 -9.01
N ASN A 119 2.26 5.24 -8.56
CA ASN A 119 2.72 6.35 -9.40
C ASN A 119 1.63 6.86 -10.39
N SER A 120 0.39 6.88 -9.91
CA SER A 120 -0.82 7.29 -10.64
C SER A 120 -1.43 8.49 -9.96
N ARG A 121 -1.68 9.58 -10.69
CA ARG A 121 -2.33 10.78 -10.15
C ARG A 121 -3.76 10.80 -10.70
N THR A 122 -4.76 10.52 -9.85
CA THR A 122 -6.14 10.26 -10.30
C THR A 122 -7.02 11.51 -10.32
N GLY A 123 -6.68 12.56 -9.55
CA GLY A 123 -7.44 13.81 -9.47
C GLY A 123 -8.88 13.67 -8.95
N THR A 124 -9.54 14.77 -8.60
CA THR A 124 -10.93 14.72 -8.11
C THR A 124 -11.95 14.56 -9.23
N LYS A 125 -11.63 15.06 -10.43
CA LYS A 125 -12.60 15.22 -11.53
C LYS A 125 -13.06 13.94 -12.20
N GLN A 126 -12.29 12.87 -12.12
CA GLN A 126 -12.66 11.58 -12.73
C GLN A 126 -13.04 10.61 -11.60
N PRO A 127 -14.32 10.20 -11.53
CA PRO A 127 -14.75 9.21 -10.57
C PRO A 127 -14.15 7.84 -10.90
N ASP A 128 -14.07 6.99 -9.88
CA ASP A 128 -13.66 5.59 -9.94
C ASP A 128 -14.87 4.64 -9.98
N PHE A 129 -16.03 5.18 -10.35
CA PHE A 129 -17.30 4.49 -10.54
C PHE A 129 -18.16 5.25 -11.56
N ILE A 130 -19.24 4.63 -12.05
CA ILE A 130 -20.16 5.26 -13.00
C ILE A 130 -21.14 6.14 -12.22
N GLU A 131 -21.04 7.46 -12.40
CA GLU A 131 -21.98 8.40 -11.79
C GLU A 131 -23.38 8.31 -12.43
N GLY A 132 -24.42 8.38 -11.60
CA GLY A 132 -25.80 8.45 -12.07
C GLY A 132 -26.33 7.15 -12.67
N ASP A 133 -25.75 6.01 -12.30
CA ASP A 133 -26.22 4.66 -12.63
C ASP A 133 -27.53 4.33 -11.89
N ASN A 134 -28.56 5.08 -12.23
CA ASN A 134 -29.89 4.93 -11.68
C ASN A 134 -30.60 3.84 -12.49
N ARG A 135 -31.25 2.93 -11.78
CA ARG A 135 -31.93 1.73 -12.30
C ARG A 135 -33.02 1.96 -13.38
N ASN A 136 -33.24 3.19 -13.83
CA ASN A 136 -34.41 3.60 -14.58
C ASN A 136 -34.32 3.41 -16.11
N GLY A 137 -33.18 2.94 -16.64
CA GLY A 137 -32.99 2.84 -18.10
C GLY A 137 -32.62 1.45 -18.66
N VAL A 138 -31.92 0.60 -17.89
CA VAL A 138 -31.25 -0.60 -18.45
C VAL A 138 -31.55 -1.91 -17.67
N ASN A 139 -32.32 -1.82 -16.58
CA ASN A 139 -32.57 -2.92 -15.62
C ASN A 139 -33.63 -3.95 -16.06
N GLN A 140 -33.48 -4.51 -17.25
CA GLN A 140 -34.13 -5.79 -17.58
C GLN A 140 -33.23 -6.77 -18.34
N ILE A 141 -32.01 -6.40 -18.74
CA ILE A 141 -31.18 -7.27 -19.59
C ILE A 141 -30.04 -7.95 -18.81
N PHE A 142 -29.52 -7.34 -17.75
CA PHE A 142 -28.39 -7.88 -16.97
C PHE A 142 -28.78 -8.04 -15.50
N ASN A 143 -29.26 -9.23 -15.11
CA ASN A 143 -29.71 -9.56 -13.75
C ASN A 143 -28.60 -9.55 -12.68
N ASN A 144 -27.35 -9.26 -13.04
CA ASN A 144 -26.17 -9.32 -12.16
C ASN A 144 -25.51 -7.96 -11.91
N PHE A 145 -26.15 -6.85 -12.27
CA PHE A 145 -25.58 -5.51 -12.10
C PHE A 145 -26.08 -4.86 -10.80
N ASP A 146 -25.17 -4.59 -9.85
CA ASP A 146 -25.48 -3.85 -8.63
C ASP A 146 -24.95 -2.41 -8.75
N PRO A 147 -25.84 -1.40 -8.89
CA PRO A 147 -25.41 -0.02 -9.07
C PRO A 147 -24.80 0.58 -7.79
N ASP A 148 -23.82 1.46 -7.97
CA ASP A 148 -23.15 2.25 -6.94
C ASP A 148 -24.08 3.31 -6.31
N ILE A 149 -25.07 2.89 -5.52
CA ILE A 149 -26.12 3.79 -5.01
C ILE A 149 -25.59 4.69 -3.86
N ASN A 150 -24.52 4.31 -3.16
CA ASN A 150 -24.06 4.99 -1.93
C ASN A 150 -22.54 5.17 -1.80
N VAL A 151 -21.79 5.26 -2.91
CA VAL A 151 -20.35 5.54 -2.83
C VAL A 151 -20.12 7.04 -2.57
N PRO A 152 -19.43 7.45 -1.48
CA PRO A 152 -19.18 8.86 -1.23
C PRO A 152 -18.28 9.48 -2.32
N VAL A 153 -18.52 10.76 -2.62
CA VAL A 153 -17.64 11.52 -3.53
C VAL A 153 -16.22 11.56 -2.96
N ARG A 154 -15.23 11.45 -3.85
CA ARG A 154 -13.80 11.51 -3.53
C ARG A 154 -13.26 12.91 -3.74
N TYR A 155 -12.33 13.32 -2.90
CA TYR A 155 -11.52 14.53 -3.07
C TYR A 155 -10.03 14.19 -3.19
N SER A 156 -9.24 15.11 -3.72
CA SER A 156 -7.79 14.98 -3.83
C SER A 156 -7.14 16.35 -3.72
N MET A 157 -6.15 16.50 -2.84
CA MET A 157 -5.30 17.70 -2.86
C MET A 157 -4.43 17.77 -4.11
N ASP A 158 -4.22 16.62 -4.77
CA ASP A 158 -3.59 16.55 -6.09
C ASP A 158 -4.67 16.47 -7.17
N GLU A 159 -4.92 17.60 -7.84
CA GLU A 159 -5.90 17.72 -8.92
C GLU A 159 -5.34 17.32 -10.30
N THR A 160 -4.08 16.90 -10.37
CA THR A 160 -3.49 16.45 -11.63
C THR A 160 -3.97 15.05 -11.98
N ILE A 161 -4.30 14.85 -13.25
CA ILE A 161 -4.66 13.53 -13.78
C ILE A 161 -3.55 13.08 -14.73
N SER A 162 -2.81 12.03 -14.36
CA SER A 162 -1.83 11.39 -15.24
C SER A 162 -2.47 10.33 -16.13
N SER A 163 -1.82 9.91 -17.22
CA SER A 163 -2.32 8.82 -18.07
C SER A 163 -2.54 7.52 -17.28
N ARG A 164 -1.62 7.20 -16.36
CA ARG A 164 -1.75 6.09 -15.42
C ARG A 164 -2.87 6.29 -14.39
N GLY A 165 -3.15 7.53 -14.01
CA GLY A 165 -4.30 7.86 -13.17
C GLY A 165 -5.63 7.56 -13.86
N LYS A 166 -5.75 7.89 -15.15
CA LYS A 166 -6.94 7.52 -15.95
C LYS A 166 -7.10 6.00 -16.01
N PHE A 167 -6.03 5.30 -16.37
CA PHE A 167 -6.05 3.84 -16.44
C PHE A 167 -6.40 3.18 -15.10
N LEU A 168 -5.89 3.71 -13.99
CA LEU A 168 -6.24 3.22 -12.66
C LEU A 168 -7.73 3.44 -12.34
N ASN A 169 -8.30 4.58 -12.72
CA ASN A 169 -9.73 4.83 -12.57
C ASN A 169 -10.55 3.86 -13.44
N ASP A 170 -10.11 3.59 -14.67
CA ASP A 170 -10.77 2.65 -15.58
C ASP A 170 -10.77 1.22 -15.00
N ILE A 171 -9.64 0.74 -14.48
CA ILE A 171 -9.59 -0.53 -13.72
C ILE A 171 -10.61 -0.51 -12.58
N CYS A 172 -10.67 0.58 -11.80
CA CYS A 172 -11.59 0.66 -10.66
C CYS A 172 -13.05 0.55 -11.07
N ILE A 173 -13.43 1.24 -12.15
CA ILE A 173 -14.77 1.20 -12.73
C ILE A 173 -15.10 -0.22 -13.19
N GLU A 174 -14.23 -0.83 -13.99
CA GLU A 174 -14.47 -2.13 -14.62
C GLU A 174 -14.51 -3.29 -13.61
N THR A 175 -13.77 -3.17 -12.51
CA THR A 175 -13.60 -4.25 -11.52
C THR A 175 -14.41 -4.05 -10.24
N GLY A 176 -15.20 -2.97 -10.14
CA GLY A 176 -15.96 -2.67 -8.93
C GLY A 176 -15.08 -2.33 -7.71
N LEU A 177 -13.88 -1.81 -7.97
CA LEU A 177 -12.96 -1.35 -6.93
C LEU A 177 -13.17 0.14 -6.67
N ARG A 178 -12.95 0.57 -5.42
CA ARG A 178 -13.16 1.93 -4.95
C ARG A 178 -11.95 2.43 -4.19
N ILE A 179 -11.43 3.58 -4.59
CA ILE A 179 -10.31 4.28 -3.94
C ILE A 179 -10.81 4.86 -2.61
N LEU A 180 -10.06 4.61 -1.53
CA LEU A 180 -10.39 5.10 -0.19
C LEU A 180 -9.94 6.54 0.06
N ASN A 181 -8.80 6.94 -0.51
CA ASN A 181 -8.20 8.26 -0.34
C ASN A 181 -9.19 9.36 -0.71
N GLY A 182 -9.42 10.31 0.19
CA GLY A 182 -10.27 11.47 -0.07
C GLY A 182 -11.78 11.26 0.05
N ARG A 183 -12.25 10.11 0.50
CA ARG A 183 -13.68 9.86 0.78
C ARG A 183 -13.96 9.16 2.10
N THR A 184 -12.91 8.68 2.75
CA THR A 184 -13.02 7.85 3.94
C THR A 184 -12.78 8.68 5.19
N THR A 185 -13.48 8.37 6.28
CA THR A 185 -13.22 8.97 7.60
C THR A 185 -11.74 8.90 7.94
N GLY A 186 -11.14 10.05 8.25
CA GLY A 186 -9.70 10.21 8.51
C GLY A 186 -8.90 10.82 7.37
N ASP A 187 -9.44 10.82 6.15
CA ASP A 187 -8.89 11.50 4.97
C ASP A 187 -10.02 11.90 4.01
N SER A 188 -10.88 12.82 4.44
CA SER A 188 -12.01 13.29 3.63
C SER A 188 -11.63 14.32 2.56
N ILE A 189 -10.37 14.78 2.54
CA ILE A 189 -9.87 15.83 1.65
C ILE A 189 -8.81 15.33 0.67
N GLY A 190 -8.39 14.07 0.78
CA GLY A 190 -7.45 13.41 -0.12
C GLY A 190 -6.05 13.98 0.02
N GLN A 191 -5.48 13.87 1.21
CA GLN A 191 -4.17 14.42 1.55
C GLN A 191 -3.07 13.88 0.62
N LEU A 192 -2.10 14.74 0.32
CA LEU A 192 -0.90 14.40 -0.45
C LEU A 192 -0.13 13.27 0.24
N THR A 193 0.30 12.28 -0.55
CA THR A 193 1.02 11.09 -0.07
C THR A 193 2.49 11.09 -0.42
N CYS A 194 2.94 11.93 -1.35
CA CYS A 194 4.34 12.04 -1.76
C CYS A 194 4.79 13.50 -1.87
N TYR A 195 6.01 13.79 -1.42
CA TYR A 195 6.64 15.10 -1.39
C TYR A 195 8.08 15.01 -1.91
N THR A 196 8.27 15.42 -3.16
CA THR A 196 9.59 15.46 -3.81
C THR A 196 10.07 16.90 -3.96
N PRO A 197 11.36 17.14 -4.25
CA PRO A 197 11.84 18.47 -4.62
C PRO A 197 11.11 19.10 -5.82
N ASN A 198 10.52 18.27 -6.69
CA ASN A 198 9.84 18.70 -7.92
C ASN A 198 8.32 18.88 -7.74
N GLY A 199 7.81 18.70 -6.53
CA GLY A 199 6.38 18.85 -6.22
C GLY A 199 5.84 17.72 -5.38
N CYS A 200 4.53 17.76 -5.17
CA CYS A 200 3.78 16.82 -4.35
C CYS A 200 2.66 16.16 -5.16
N SER A 201 2.26 14.97 -4.73
CA SER A 201 1.23 14.19 -5.40
C SER A 201 0.48 13.26 -4.46
N VAL A 202 -0.67 12.77 -4.93
CA VAL A 202 -1.34 11.59 -4.37
C VAL A 202 -1.01 10.44 -5.32
N VAL A 203 -0.19 9.49 -4.85
CA VAL A 203 0.26 8.32 -5.64
C VAL A 203 0.21 7.01 -4.86
N ASP A 204 0.21 7.08 -3.53
CA ASP A 204 -0.06 5.96 -2.62
C ASP A 204 -1.55 5.81 -2.32
N TYR A 205 -2.11 4.62 -2.58
CA TYR A 205 -3.55 4.38 -2.44
C TYR A 205 -3.84 3.15 -1.58
N PHE A 206 -5.01 3.18 -0.92
CA PHE A 206 -5.77 1.95 -0.66
C PHE A 206 -7.00 1.93 -1.57
N ILE A 207 -7.23 0.81 -2.23
CA ILE A 207 -8.35 0.58 -3.13
C ILE A 207 -8.99 -0.75 -2.73
N VAL A 208 -10.32 -0.80 -2.59
CA VAL A 208 -11.02 -1.99 -2.08
C VAL A 208 -12.20 -2.35 -2.97
N SER A 209 -12.58 -3.63 -3.02
CA SER A 209 -13.87 -4.03 -3.57
C SER A 209 -15.00 -3.29 -2.86
N GLU A 210 -16.00 -2.87 -3.61
CA GLU A 210 -17.14 -2.08 -3.11
C GLU A 210 -17.79 -2.72 -1.87
N ASN A 211 -17.95 -4.05 -1.86
CA ASN A 211 -18.52 -4.79 -0.72
C ASN A 211 -17.73 -4.64 0.58
N LEU A 212 -16.42 -4.36 0.50
CA LEU A 212 -15.56 -4.09 1.67
C LEU A 212 -15.67 -2.68 2.21
N LEU A 213 -16.27 -1.71 1.49
CA LEU A 213 -16.46 -0.35 1.98
C LEU A 213 -17.18 -0.33 3.33
N SER A 214 -18.16 -1.20 3.52
CA SER A 214 -18.90 -1.36 4.79
C SER A 214 -18.03 -1.82 5.97
N LYS A 215 -16.83 -2.35 5.69
CA LYS A 215 -15.86 -2.80 6.69
C LYS A 215 -14.77 -1.76 6.95
N VAL A 216 -14.62 -0.76 6.10
CA VAL A 216 -13.62 0.31 6.27
C VAL A 216 -14.12 1.28 7.34
N CYS A 217 -13.42 1.34 8.47
CA CYS A 217 -13.75 2.28 9.55
C CYS A 217 -13.03 3.61 9.41
N PHE A 218 -11.76 3.54 8.99
CA PHE A 218 -10.87 4.69 9.02
C PHE A 218 -9.76 4.52 7.99
N PHE A 219 -9.38 5.60 7.34
CA PHE A 219 -8.22 5.67 6.46
C PHE A 219 -7.46 6.95 6.78
N LYS A 220 -6.12 6.87 6.84
CA LYS A 220 -5.28 8.01 7.22
C LYS A 220 -4.00 8.04 6.41
N VAL A 221 -3.72 9.23 5.88
CA VAL A 221 -2.39 9.66 5.49
C VAL A 221 -1.71 10.25 6.72
N HIS A 222 -0.56 9.71 7.10
CA HIS A 222 0.21 10.19 8.26
C HIS A 222 1.11 11.35 7.86
N ASN A 223 1.65 12.05 8.86
CA ASN A 223 2.59 13.15 8.62
C ASN A 223 3.84 12.63 7.90
N LEU A 224 4.39 13.47 7.02
CA LEU A 224 5.66 13.20 6.35
C LEU A 224 6.78 13.06 7.39
N LEU A 225 7.53 11.96 7.28
CA LEU A 225 8.77 11.73 8.03
C LEU A 225 9.93 11.84 7.05
N GLY A 226 10.31 13.08 6.70
CA GLY A 226 11.26 13.38 5.61
C GLY A 226 12.64 12.74 5.75
N ASP A 227 13.07 12.43 6.98
CA ASP A 227 14.32 11.71 7.24
C ASP A 227 14.24 10.21 6.86
N LEU A 228 13.04 9.67 6.71
CA LEU A 228 12.80 8.26 6.39
C LEU A 228 12.38 8.05 4.92
N SER A 229 11.54 8.94 4.39
CA SER A 229 11.03 8.87 3.03
C SER A 229 10.41 10.21 2.59
N ASP A 230 10.40 10.43 1.28
CA ASP A 230 9.57 11.41 0.57
C ASP A 230 8.08 11.02 0.50
N HIS A 231 7.71 9.78 0.86
CA HIS A 231 6.33 9.33 0.97
C HIS A 231 5.82 9.37 2.41
N CYS A 232 4.54 9.70 2.56
CA CYS A 232 3.79 9.57 3.79
C CYS A 232 3.36 8.12 3.98
N GLN A 233 3.42 7.63 5.23
CA GLN A 233 2.76 6.38 5.56
C GLN A 233 1.25 6.53 5.36
N ILE A 234 0.61 5.49 4.83
CA ILE A 234 -0.85 5.37 4.77
C ILE A 234 -1.31 4.16 5.58
N SER A 235 -2.50 4.24 6.20
CA SER A 235 -3.07 3.14 6.98
C SER A 235 -4.58 3.06 6.83
N VAL A 236 -5.10 1.84 6.72
CA VAL A 236 -6.54 1.55 6.76
C VAL A 236 -6.87 0.71 8.00
N LEU A 237 -8.03 0.98 8.62
CA LEU A 237 -8.62 0.17 9.67
C LEU A 237 -9.87 -0.54 9.12
N LEU A 238 -9.85 -1.87 9.18
CA LEU A 238 -10.98 -2.71 8.81
C LEU A 238 -11.64 -3.30 10.06
N ASN A 239 -12.97 -3.24 10.14
CA ASN A 239 -13.76 -3.93 11.15
C ASN A 239 -13.98 -5.39 10.77
N ILE A 240 -12.99 -6.21 11.10
CA ILE A 240 -12.96 -7.64 10.79
C ILE A 240 -12.58 -8.40 12.06
N HIS A 241 -13.35 -9.45 12.37
CA HIS A 241 -13.07 -10.31 13.52
C HIS A 241 -11.93 -11.27 13.17
N CYS A 242 -11.16 -11.73 14.16
CA CYS A 242 -10.11 -12.71 13.88
C CYS A 242 -10.04 -13.75 15.00
N LYS A 243 -9.77 -15.00 14.62
CA LYS A 243 -9.62 -16.13 15.55
C LYS A 243 -8.23 -16.15 16.21
N ILE A 244 -7.88 -15.07 16.89
CA ILE A 244 -6.66 -15.01 17.69
C ILE A 244 -7.02 -15.43 19.11
N LYS A 245 -6.35 -16.44 19.67
CA LYS A 245 -6.40 -16.68 21.13
C LYS A 245 -5.75 -15.47 21.78
N GLY A 246 -6.46 -14.80 22.70
CA GLY A 246 -6.00 -13.56 23.30
C GLY A 246 -4.63 -13.73 23.96
N ASP A 247 -3.56 -13.31 23.27
CA ASP A 247 -2.27 -13.09 23.88
C ASP A 247 -2.34 -11.72 24.54
N THR A 248 -2.32 -11.71 25.87
CA THR A 248 -2.05 -10.50 26.65
C THR A 248 -0.64 -10.02 26.30
N CYS A 249 -0.53 -9.15 25.30
CA CYS A 249 0.72 -8.44 25.03
C CYS A 249 1.00 -7.52 26.22
N GLN A 250 1.95 -7.91 27.08
CA GLN A 250 2.67 -6.93 27.89
C GLN A 250 3.49 -6.07 26.92
N THR A 251 3.06 -4.84 26.72
CA THR A 251 3.83 -3.83 25.97
C THR A 251 5.10 -3.53 26.75
N GLN A 252 6.17 -4.29 26.49
CA GLN A 252 7.51 -3.88 26.88
C GLN A 252 8.08 -3.00 25.76
N MET A 253 7.55 -1.78 25.65
CA MET A 253 8.25 -0.72 24.94
C MET A 253 9.40 -0.24 25.83
N SER A 254 10.54 -0.93 25.79
CA SER A 254 11.80 -0.28 26.21
C SER A 254 12.49 0.28 24.97
N LEU A 255 11.94 1.36 24.42
CA LEU A 255 12.82 2.30 23.75
C LEU A 255 13.68 2.89 24.87
N LYS A 256 14.95 2.51 24.94
CA LYS A 256 15.92 3.24 25.78
C LYS A 256 16.01 4.64 25.19
N SER A 257 15.17 5.55 25.67
CA SER A 257 15.31 6.97 25.33
C SER A 257 16.62 7.43 25.96
N TYR A 258 17.59 7.77 25.12
CA TYR A 258 18.77 8.46 25.61
C TYR A 258 18.34 9.89 25.95
N LYS A 259 18.32 10.23 27.23
CA LYS A 259 18.00 11.58 27.69
C LYS A 259 19.31 12.33 27.89
N TRP A 260 19.52 13.38 27.10
CA TRP A 260 20.70 14.23 27.19
C TRP A 260 20.82 14.81 28.60
N ASN A 261 21.99 14.68 29.20
CA ASN A 261 22.35 15.24 30.51
C ASN A 261 23.68 16.00 30.41
N GLU A 262 24.13 16.58 31.53
CA GLU A 262 25.32 17.45 31.57
C GLU A 262 26.61 16.73 31.10
N ASN A 263 26.69 15.41 31.27
CA ASN A 263 27.84 14.59 30.85
C ASN A 263 27.66 13.98 29.45
N SER A 264 26.48 14.12 28.83
CA SER A 264 26.20 13.56 27.50
C SER A 264 27.08 14.17 26.41
N THR A 265 27.50 15.43 26.58
CA THR A 265 28.36 16.12 25.61
C THR A 265 29.75 15.47 25.52
N GLU A 266 30.37 15.18 26.66
CA GLU A 266 31.70 14.55 26.71
C GLU A 266 31.64 13.11 26.20
N LEU A 267 30.64 12.33 26.63
CA LEU A 267 30.43 10.95 26.17
C LEU A 267 30.18 10.88 24.66
N PHE A 268 29.49 11.87 24.09
CA PHE A 268 29.26 11.95 22.65
C PHE A 268 30.54 12.33 21.89
N GLN A 269 31.35 13.25 22.42
CA GLN A 269 32.63 13.63 21.82
C GLN A 269 33.64 12.47 21.87
N GLU A 270 33.70 11.72 22.97
CA GLU A 270 34.52 10.51 23.08
C GLU A 270 34.06 9.42 22.10
N ALA A 271 32.75 9.22 21.96
CA ALA A 271 32.20 8.27 20.99
C ALA A 271 32.54 8.65 19.54
N LEU A 272 32.46 9.93 19.17
CA LEU A 272 32.89 10.43 17.85
C LEU A 272 34.40 10.29 17.61
N SER A 273 35.19 10.43 18.66
CA SER A 273 36.65 10.31 18.62
C SER A 273 37.12 8.85 18.65
N SER A 274 36.23 7.90 18.97
CA SER A 274 36.55 6.48 18.94
C SER A 274 36.83 5.99 17.50
N GLY A 275 37.88 5.19 17.34
CA GLY A 275 38.34 4.74 16.02
C GLY A 275 37.32 3.91 15.24
N SER A 276 36.29 3.37 15.90
CA SER A 276 35.20 2.62 15.26
C SER A 276 34.19 3.52 14.53
N MET A 277 34.08 4.80 14.91
CA MET A 277 33.19 5.79 14.29
C MET A 277 33.89 6.59 13.19
N GLN A 278 35.20 6.87 13.33
CA GLN A 278 35.98 7.57 12.29
C GLN A 278 36.13 6.76 10.99
N GLN A 279 35.96 5.43 11.02
CA GLN A 279 35.95 4.59 9.82
C GLN A 279 34.60 4.57 9.08
N LYS A 280 33.56 5.20 9.66
CA LYS A 280 32.18 5.21 9.11
C LYS A 280 31.73 6.59 8.63
N ILE A 281 32.60 7.61 8.74
CA ILE A 281 32.42 8.97 8.21
C ILE A 281 33.40 9.12 7.05
#